data_AF-A0A6J4WYS3-F1
#
_entry.id   AF-A0A6J4WYS3-F1
#
_cell.length_a   1.000
_cell.length_b   1.000
_cell.length_c   1.000
_cell.angle_alpha   90.00
_cell.angle_beta   90.00
_cell.angle_gamma   90.00
#
_symmetry.space_group_name_H-M   'P 1'
#
loop_
_entity.id
_entity.type
_entity.pdbx_description
1 polymer ?
#
loop_
_entity_poly.entity_id
_entity_poly.type
_entity_poly.pdbx_seq_one_letter_code
_entity_poly.pdbx_strand_id
1 'polypeptide(L)'
;MRQPRFYMAPMRGFTDHLFRNSFADHFGGFDLAVAPIIASKRDNKIKKTYVKDVLPENNTRLPVVPQILSKTARDLIVLANYLKFSKCCLDALMG
;
A
#
# COMPACT_ATOMS: atom_id res chain seq x y z
N MET A 1 -10.21 -17.04 -22.28
CA MET A 1 -8.80 -16.85 -21.87
C MET A 1 -8.74 -15.75 -20.82
N ARG A 2 -8.03 -15.94 -19.71
CA ARG A 2 -7.93 -14.92 -18.64
C ARG A 2 -6.83 -13.91 -19.02
N GLN A 3 -7.19 -12.63 -19.13
CA GLN A 3 -6.22 -11.55 -19.39
C GLN A 3 -5.21 -11.47 -18.23
N PRO A 4 -3.92 -11.25 -18.49
CA PRO A 4 -2.94 -10.99 -17.43
C PRO A 4 -3.28 -9.68 -16.73
N ARG A 5 -3.07 -9.65 -15.40
CA ARG A 5 -3.21 -8.43 -14.61
C ARG A 5 -1.84 -7.80 -14.38
N PHE A 6 -1.73 -6.49 -14.58
CA PHE A 6 -0.51 -5.73 -14.41
C PHE A 6 -0.53 -4.95 -13.10
N TYR A 7 0.54 -5.11 -12.32
CA TYR A 7 0.69 -4.53 -11.00
C TYR A 7 1.86 -3.56 -11.02
N MET A 8 1.62 -2.30 -10.65
CA MET A 8 2.71 -1.34 -10.48
C MET A 8 3.54 -1.73 -9.26
N ALA A 9 4.82 -1.99 -9.50
CA ALA A 9 5.76 -2.43 -8.47
C ALA A 9 6.02 -1.32 -7.44
N PRO A 10 6.28 -1.69 -6.16
CA PRO A 10 6.57 -0.75 -5.10
C PRO A 10 8.02 -0.26 -5.17
N MET A 11 8.24 1.02 -5.44
CA MET A 11 9.56 1.66 -5.36
C MET A 11 9.57 2.72 -4.26
N ARG A 12 10.26 2.41 -3.16
CA ARG A 12 10.32 3.30 -1.98
C ARG A 12 10.93 4.65 -2.34
N GLY A 13 10.18 5.73 -2.07
CA GLY A 13 10.58 7.10 -2.38
C GLY A 13 10.21 7.56 -3.80
N PHE A 14 9.59 6.70 -4.60
CA PHE A 14 9.15 7.03 -5.97
C PHE A 14 7.66 6.79 -6.16
N THR A 15 7.19 5.56 -5.94
CA THR A 15 5.80 5.17 -6.23
C THR A 15 4.89 5.49 -5.05
N ASP A 16 4.82 6.75 -4.63
CA ASP A 16 3.86 7.25 -3.65
C ASP A 16 2.51 7.59 -4.30
N HIS A 17 1.53 8.03 -3.52
CA HIS A 17 0.19 8.34 -4.01
C HIS A 17 0.17 9.48 -5.04
N LEU A 18 1.10 10.45 -4.96
CA LEU A 18 1.20 11.52 -5.95
C LEU A 18 1.66 10.92 -7.28
N PHE A 19 2.74 10.13 -7.26
CA PHE A 19 3.23 9.45 -8.45
C PHE A 19 2.18 8.52 -9.06
N ARG A 20 1.53 7.68 -8.24
CA ARG A 20 0.52 6.71 -8.72
C ARG A 20 -0.66 7.40 -9.38
N ASN A 21 -1.16 8.49 -8.81
CA ASN A 21 -2.24 9.26 -9.40
C ASN A 21 -1.78 9.94 -10.69
N SER A 22 -0.65 10.65 -10.67
CA SER A 22 -0.12 11.31 -11.86
C SER A 22 0.18 10.33 -12.99
N PHE A 23 0.73 9.15 -12.69
CA PHE A 23 0.97 8.13 -13.69
C PHE A 23 -0.33 7.60 -14.30
N ALA A 24 -1.32 7.32 -13.47
CA ALA A 24 -2.63 6.85 -13.92
C ALA A 24 -3.37 7.89 -14.78
N ASP A 25 -3.22 9.18 -14.46
CA ASP A 25 -3.81 10.27 -15.25
C ASP A 25 -3.17 10.44 -16.64
N HIS A 26 -1.91 10.01 -16.85
CA HIS A 26 -1.17 10.27 -18.09
C HIS A 26 -0.86 9.04 -18.96
N PHE A 27 -0.65 7.85 -18.38
CA PHE A 27 -0.14 6.68 -19.11
C PHE A 27 -1.08 5.47 -19.09
N GLY A 28 -1.76 5.20 -17.96
CA GLY A 28 -2.56 4.00 -17.78
C GLY A 28 -1.75 2.69 -17.85
N GLY A 29 -2.42 1.55 -18.08
CA GLY A 29 -1.78 0.25 -18.34
C GLY A 29 -1.53 -0.65 -17.11
N PHE A 30 -1.79 -0.17 -15.89
CA PHE A 30 -1.79 -0.99 -14.67
C PHE A 30 -3.21 -1.17 -14.12
N ASP A 31 -3.51 -2.36 -13.60
CA ASP A 31 -4.80 -2.66 -12.97
C ASP A 31 -4.83 -2.24 -11.49
N LEU A 32 -3.67 -2.24 -10.84
CA LEU A 32 -3.48 -1.81 -9.46
C LEU A 32 -2.02 -1.47 -9.17
N ALA A 33 -1.77 -0.79 -8.05
CA ALA A 33 -0.44 -0.54 -7.54
C ALA A 33 -0.21 -1.17 -6.17
N VAL A 34 1.04 -1.51 -5.89
CA VAL A 34 1.46 -1.96 -4.56
C VAL A 34 2.20 -0.82 -3.87
N ALA A 35 1.78 -0.46 -2.67
CA ALA A 35 2.43 0.60 -1.90
C ALA A 35 3.76 0.12 -1.30
N PRO A 36 4.73 1.02 -1.05
CA PRO A 36 5.94 0.68 -0.30
C PRO A 36 5.64 0.12 1.10
N ILE A 37 6.58 -0.67 1.64
CA ILE A 37 6.44 -1.36 2.92
C ILE A 37 6.16 -0.39 4.09
N ILE A 38 5.11 -0.69 4.83
CA ILE A 38 4.74 -0.07 6.10
C ILE A 38 5.17 -1.01 7.23
N ALA A 39 6.25 -0.63 7.90
CA ALA A 39 6.74 -1.35 9.08
C ALA A 39 6.32 -0.63 10.36
N SER A 40 5.89 -1.41 11.36
CA SER A 40 5.76 -0.94 12.73
C SER A 40 7.16 -0.75 13.33
N LYS A 41 7.41 0.40 13.99
CA LYS A 41 8.62 0.57 14.80
C LYS A 41 8.43 -0.07 16.18
N ARG A 42 9.53 -0.23 16.93
CA ARG A 42 9.45 -0.45 18.39
C ARG A 42 8.50 0.61 18.98
N ASP A 43 7.55 0.18 19.80
CA ASP A 43 6.43 0.95 20.39
C ASP A 43 5.18 1.15 19.52
N ASN A 44 4.95 0.34 18.48
CA ASN A 44 3.73 0.42 17.65
C ASN A 44 3.50 1.78 16.97
N LYS A 45 4.57 2.55 16.79
CA LYS A 45 4.52 3.85 16.10
C LYS A 45 4.74 3.67 14.60
N ILE A 46 3.73 4.03 13.82
CA ILE A 46 3.77 4.06 12.35
C ILE A 46 4.07 5.50 11.93
N LYS A 47 4.92 5.68 10.90
CA LYS A 47 5.09 7.02 10.31
C LYS A 47 3.78 7.45 9.66
N LYS A 48 3.26 8.62 10.07
CA LYS A 48 2.04 9.21 9.51
C LYS A 48 2.08 9.37 7.99
N THR A 49 3.26 9.59 7.42
CA THR A 49 3.44 9.70 5.96
C THR A 49 3.10 8.41 5.22
N TYR A 50 3.46 7.26 5.77
CA TYR A 50 3.15 5.96 5.16
C TYR A 50 1.65 5.62 5.25
N VAL A 51 1.02 6.02 6.36
CA VAL A 51 -0.43 5.89 6.51
C VAL A 51 -1.14 6.76 5.48
N LYS A 52 -0.77 8.05 5.40
CA LYS A 52 -1.31 8.98 4.39
C LYS A 52 -1.15 8.42 2.98
N ASP A 53 0.00 7.81 2.68
CA ASP A 53 0.25 7.26 1.35
C ASP A 53 -0.76 6.21 0.91
N VAL A 54 -1.29 5.39 1.83
CA VAL A 54 -2.20 4.28 1.51
C VAL A 54 -3.67 4.58 1.77
N LEU A 55 -3.98 5.80 2.22
CA LEU A 55 -5.37 6.20 2.43
C LEU A 55 -6.15 6.20 1.10
N PRO A 56 -7.39 5.67 1.07
CA PRO A 56 -8.22 5.68 -0.13
C PRO A 56 -8.42 7.08 -0.71
N GLU A 57 -8.58 8.08 0.16
CA GLU A 57 -8.77 9.49 -0.25
C GLU A 57 -7.59 10.04 -1.08
N ASN A 58 -6.39 9.47 -0.88
CA ASN A 58 -5.19 9.87 -1.58
C ASN A 58 -4.90 9.01 -2.82
N ASN A 59 -5.59 7.87 -3.01
CA ASN A 59 -5.38 6.94 -4.12
C ASN A 59 -6.67 6.80 -4.94
N THR A 60 -7.02 7.86 -5.66
CA THR A 60 -8.33 7.97 -6.33
C THR A 60 -8.32 7.50 -7.78
N ARG A 61 -7.13 7.26 -8.36
CA ARG A 61 -6.98 6.87 -9.78
C ARG A 61 -6.65 5.40 -9.98
N LEU A 62 -6.03 4.78 -9.00
CA LEU A 62 -5.57 3.39 -9.08
C LEU A 62 -5.79 2.70 -7.73
N PRO A 63 -6.39 1.49 -7.70
CA PRO A 63 -6.46 0.71 -6.47
C PRO A 63 -5.05 0.44 -5.91
N VAL A 64 -4.87 0.57 -4.61
CA VAL A 64 -3.58 0.38 -3.95
C VAL A 64 -3.62 -0.71 -2.90
N VAL A 65 -2.74 -1.69 -3.05
CA VAL A 65 -2.49 -2.74 -2.08
C VAL A 65 -1.38 -2.29 -1.13
N PRO A 66 -1.66 -2.01 0.15
CA PRO A 66 -0.66 -1.78 1.18
C PRO A 66 0.21 -3.03 1.41
N GLN A 67 1.50 -2.83 1.66
CA GLN A 67 2.40 -3.87 2.16
C GLN A 67 2.74 -3.63 3.62
N ILE A 68 2.49 -4.62 4.48
CA ILE A 68 2.86 -4.56 5.89
C ILE A 68 4.00 -5.53 6.17
N LEU A 69 5.01 -5.05 6.90
CA LEU A 69 6.08 -5.87 7.43
C LEU A 69 6.08 -5.81 8.96
N SER A 70 5.98 -6.98 9.59
CA SER A 70 6.00 -7.12 11.05
C SER A 70 6.88 -8.29 11.48
N LYS A 71 7.47 -8.17 12.67
CA LYS A 71 8.25 -9.23 13.33
C LYS A 71 7.40 -10.15 14.20
N THR A 72 6.19 -9.71 14.56
CA THR A 72 5.27 -10.47 15.41
C THR A 72 3.86 -10.47 14.82
N ALA A 73 3.12 -11.56 15.03
CA ALA A 73 1.72 -11.64 14.62
C ALA A 73 0.84 -10.59 15.33
N ARG A 74 1.17 -10.26 16.59
CA ARG A 74 0.44 -9.24 17.37
C ARG A 74 0.55 -7.87 16.72
N ASP A 75 1.76 -7.44 16.38
CA ASP A 75 1.97 -6.13 15.77
C ASP A 75 1.39 -6.06 14.35
N LEU A 76 1.37 -7.19 13.63
CA LEU A 76 0.73 -7.31 12.32
C LEU A 76 -0.79 -7.02 12.44
N ILE A 77 -1.47 -7.67 13.38
CA ILE A 77 -2.91 -7.50 13.62
C ILE A 77 -3.21 -6.06 14.04
N VAL A 78 -2.42 -5.47 14.93
CA VAL A 78 -2.57 -4.08 15.37
C VAL A 78 -2.45 -3.12 14.18
N LEU A 79 -1.43 -3.32 13.34
CA LEU A 79 -1.19 -2.48 12.17
C LEU A 79 -2.29 -2.63 11.11
N ALA A 80 -2.75 -3.86 10.85
CA ALA A 80 -3.85 -4.13 9.94
C ALA A 80 -5.16 -3.46 10.41
N ASN A 81 -5.47 -3.56 11.71
CA ASN A 81 -6.65 -2.92 12.31
C ASN A 81 -6.56 -1.40 12.29
N TYR A 82 -5.37 -0.84 12.55
CA TYR A 82 -5.14 0.61 12.52
C TYR A 82 -5.43 1.21 11.14
N LEU A 83 -5.06 0.49 10.07
CA LEU A 83 -5.25 0.97 8.70
C LEU A 83 -6.68 0.79 8.17
N LYS A 84 -7.59 0.15 8.94
CA LYS A 84 -9.04 0.03 8.67
C LYS A 84 -9.38 -0.24 7.19
N PHE A 85 -8.70 -1.17 6.53
CA PHE A 85 -8.94 -1.45 5.12
C PHE A 85 -10.32 -2.06 4.89
N SER A 86 -11.28 -1.23 4.50
CA SER A 86 -12.66 -1.65 4.24
C SER A 86 -12.85 -2.34 2.88
N LYS A 87 -11.91 -2.22 1.93
CA LYS A 87 -12.08 -2.76 0.55
C LYS A 87 -10.82 -3.16 -0.22
N CYS A 88 -9.60 -2.90 0.25
CA CYS A 88 -8.38 -3.28 -0.49
C CYS A 88 -7.65 -4.45 0.16
N CYS A 89 -7.16 -5.37 -0.67
CA CYS A 89 -6.35 -6.50 -0.23
C CYS A 89 -5.10 -5.99 0.50
N LEU A 90 -4.68 -6.70 1.55
CA LEU A 90 -3.46 -6.43 2.29
C LEU A 90 -2.39 -7.44 1.85
N ASP A 91 -1.19 -6.97 1.53
CA ASP A 91 -0.03 -7.85 1.37
C ASP A 91 0.78 -7.85 2.68
N ALA A 92 0.92 -9.02 3.28
CA ALA A 92 1.51 -9.19 4.61
C ALA A 92 2.77 -10.05 4.52
N LEU A 93 3.90 -9.45 4.90
CA LEU A 93 5.18 -10.11 4.99
C LEU A 93 5.51 -10.34 6.47
N MET A 94 5.75 -11.60 6.85
CA MET A 94 6.35 -11.93 8.14
C MET A 94 7.87 -12.04 7.95
N GLY A 95 8.63 -11.26 8.72
CA GLY A 95 10.09 -11.23 8.67
C GLY A 95 10.75 -11.40 10.03
#